data_AF-A0A382K6W6-F1
#
_entry.id   AF-A0A382K6W6-F1
#
_cell.length_a   1.000
_cell.length_b   1.000
_cell.length_c   1.000
_cell.angle_alpha   90.00
_cell.angle_beta   90.00
_cell.angle_gamma   90.00
#
_symmetry.space_group_name_H-M   'P 1'
#
loop_
_entity.id
_entity.type
_entity.pdbx_description
1 polymer ?
#
loop_
_entity_poly.entity_id
_entity_poly.type
_entity_poly.pdbx_seq_one_letter_code
_entity_poly.pdbx_strand_id
1 'polypeptide(L)'
;MSALLDVLAYNTHYLGFNANMLANEMFLDSASLRSSIISHAKTLGYIPTSAKAAKAIIDVTLNTTTVATATMSAGTVFTTSVDGTDYQFVTASDVTASNIGSGITFNNVPVYEGTYVTTRYTVDSSDVDQRFLLRNNRSDTVTLTVKVQNSSSDTTINAYTQATDITQVEIDSKVYFLQEVEAGLYEVYFGDGVVGAALSDDNIVLLTYI
;
A
#
# COMPACT_ATOMS: atom_id res chain seq x y z
N MET A 1 49.55 -19.69 23.73
CA MET A 1 48.38 -20.26 24.44
C MET A 1 47.32 -19.20 24.79
N SER A 2 47.70 -18.06 25.40
CA SER A 2 46.73 -17.01 25.78
C SER A 2 46.01 -16.35 24.60
N ALA A 3 46.70 -16.03 23.49
CA ALA A 3 46.07 -15.41 22.32
C ALA A 3 44.96 -16.27 21.66
N LEU A 4 45.09 -17.59 21.64
CA LEU A 4 44.06 -18.49 21.10
C LEU A 4 42.83 -18.56 22.02
N LEU A 5 43.07 -18.59 23.34
CA LEU A 5 41.99 -18.57 24.34
C LEU A 5 41.23 -17.23 24.31
N ASP A 6 41.91 -16.12 24.12
CA ASP A 6 41.26 -14.81 23.96
C ASP A 6 40.38 -14.77 22.71
N VAL A 7 40.84 -15.29 21.57
CA VAL A 7 40.04 -15.33 20.34
C VAL A 7 38.80 -16.23 20.51
N LEU A 8 38.94 -17.39 21.16
CA LEU A 8 37.81 -18.29 21.45
C LEU A 8 36.82 -17.68 22.45
N ALA A 9 37.32 -17.03 23.51
CA ALA A 9 36.50 -16.34 24.49
C ALA A 9 35.74 -15.17 23.86
N TYR A 10 36.42 -14.38 23.01
CA TYR A 10 35.80 -13.31 22.25
C TYR A 10 34.71 -13.82 21.33
N ASN A 11 34.97 -14.87 20.53
CA ASN A 11 33.96 -15.48 19.68
C ASN A 11 32.75 -15.98 20.48
N THR A 12 32.99 -16.67 21.60
CA THR A 12 31.93 -17.18 22.49
C THR A 12 31.11 -16.04 23.09
N HIS A 13 31.75 -14.94 23.50
CA HIS A 13 31.06 -13.76 24.00
C HIS A 13 30.16 -13.13 22.94
N TYR A 14 30.65 -13.01 21.69
CA TYR A 14 29.84 -12.50 20.57
C TYR A 14 28.65 -13.40 20.26
N LEU A 15 28.83 -14.73 20.29
CA LEU A 15 27.73 -15.67 20.11
C LEU A 15 26.73 -15.59 21.27
N GLY A 16 27.20 -15.49 22.51
CA GLY A 16 26.35 -15.34 23.69
C GLY A 16 25.54 -14.05 23.67
N PHE A 17 26.15 -12.93 23.28
CA PHE A 17 25.46 -11.65 23.09
C PHE A 17 24.40 -11.73 21.97
N ASN A 18 24.74 -12.31 20.81
CA ASN A 18 23.78 -12.49 19.72
C ASN A 18 22.60 -13.39 20.13
N ALA A 19 22.86 -14.49 20.85
CA ALA A 19 21.82 -15.37 21.34
C ALA A 19 20.89 -14.67 22.35
N ASN A 20 21.44 -13.83 23.22
CA ASN A 20 20.64 -13.03 24.16
C ASN A 20 19.76 -12.01 23.43
N MET A 21 20.32 -11.31 22.44
CA MET A 21 19.55 -10.38 21.61
C MET A 21 18.43 -11.08 20.85
N LEU A 22 18.72 -12.25 20.25
CA LEU A 22 17.72 -13.05 19.56
C LEU A 22 16.60 -13.50 20.49
N ALA A 23 16.92 -13.94 21.71
CA ALA A 23 15.92 -14.35 22.70
C ALA A 23 14.97 -13.20 23.07
N ASN A 24 15.46 -11.96 23.16
CA ASN A 24 14.60 -10.79 23.39
C ASN A 24 13.68 -10.52 22.19
N GLU A 25 14.15 -10.72 20.95
CA GLU A 25 13.33 -10.50 19.75
C GLU A 25 12.29 -11.62 19.48
N MET A 26 12.39 -12.77 20.16
CA MET A 26 11.45 -13.89 20.01
C MET A 26 10.06 -13.65 20.60
N PHE A 27 9.91 -12.70 21.54
CA PHE A 27 8.63 -12.40 22.17
C PHE A 27 8.22 -10.95 21.92
N LEU A 28 6.93 -10.74 21.66
CA LEU A 28 6.37 -9.43 21.35
C LEU A 28 6.70 -8.36 22.40
N ASP A 29 6.63 -8.72 23.69
CA ASP A 29 6.81 -7.77 24.80
C ASP A 29 8.28 -7.40 25.06
N SER A 30 9.23 -8.25 24.67
CA SER A 30 10.67 -8.01 24.84
C SER A 30 11.37 -7.55 23.56
N ALA A 31 10.70 -7.66 22.41
CA ALA A 31 11.26 -7.26 21.13
C ALA A 31 11.51 -5.74 21.10
N SER A 32 12.70 -5.37 20.62
CA SER A 32 13.12 -3.97 20.50
C SER A 32 13.12 -3.50 19.05
N LEU A 33 13.36 -4.43 18.09
CA LEU A 33 13.31 -4.11 16.68
C LEU A 33 11.86 -4.02 16.19
N ARG A 34 11.54 -2.92 15.53
CA ARG A 34 10.20 -2.68 14.96
C ARG A 34 9.77 -3.81 14.01
N SER A 35 10.67 -4.36 13.20
CA SER A 35 10.36 -5.47 12.29
C SER A 35 9.94 -6.74 13.03
N SER A 36 10.55 -7.05 14.18
CA SER A 36 10.18 -8.21 14.99
C SER A 36 8.80 -8.03 15.60
N ILE A 37 8.53 -6.85 16.18
CA ILE A 37 7.21 -6.50 16.75
C ILE A 37 6.12 -6.67 15.69
N ILE A 38 6.37 -6.23 14.46
CA ILE A 38 5.42 -6.28 13.35
C ILE A 38 5.21 -7.71 12.85
N SER A 39 6.28 -8.51 12.76
CA SER A 39 6.19 -9.92 12.44
C SER A 39 5.30 -10.67 13.44
N HIS A 40 5.47 -10.41 14.73
CA HIS A 40 4.61 -10.95 15.78
C HIS A 40 3.18 -10.43 15.68
N ALA A 41 2.98 -9.12 15.49
CA ALA A 41 1.65 -8.51 15.36
C ALA A 41 0.85 -9.05 14.16
N LYS A 42 1.53 -9.38 13.06
CA LYS A 42 0.94 -10.02 11.88
C LYS A 42 0.29 -11.37 12.23
N THR A 43 0.91 -12.17 13.11
CA THR A 43 0.32 -13.44 13.56
C THR A 43 -0.97 -13.25 14.36
N LEU A 44 -1.15 -12.09 14.97
CA LEU A 44 -2.36 -11.69 15.69
C LEU A 44 -3.41 -11.06 14.77
N GLY A 45 -3.12 -10.95 13.46
CA GLY A 45 -3.99 -10.30 12.49
C GLY A 45 -3.98 -8.77 12.57
N TYR A 46 -3.02 -8.16 13.27
CA TYR A 46 -2.90 -6.71 13.36
C TYR A 46 -1.98 -6.15 12.27
N ILE A 47 -2.47 -5.15 11.54
CA ILE A 47 -1.70 -4.42 10.54
C ILE A 47 -1.37 -3.03 11.12
N PRO A 48 -0.09 -2.69 11.31
CA PRO A 48 0.30 -1.37 11.80
C PRO A 48 -0.08 -0.27 10.79
N THR A 49 -0.34 0.93 11.32
CA THR A 49 -0.68 2.10 10.51
C THR A 49 0.51 2.55 9.66
N SER A 50 0.24 2.84 8.38
CA SER A 50 1.20 3.41 7.44
C SER A 50 1.39 4.92 7.66
N ALA A 51 2.34 5.50 6.91
CA ALA A 51 2.41 6.95 6.77
C ALA A 51 1.06 7.50 6.28
N LYS A 52 0.64 8.66 6.80
CA LYS A 52 -0.64 9.29 6.45
C LYS A 52 -0.38 10.57 5.68
N ALA A 53 -0.94 10.66 4.48
CA ALA A 53 -0.92 11.89 3.71
C ALA A 53 -1.82 12.94 4.36
N ALA A 54 -1.37 14.20 4.36
CA ALA A 54 -2.25 15.30 4.78
C ALA A 54 -3.44 15.38 3.82
N LYS A 55 -4.65 15.54 4.37
CA LYS A 55 -5.90 15.56 3.60
C LYS A 55 -6.54 16.94 3.66
N ALA A 56 -6.94 17.46 2.51
CA ALA A 56 -7.81 18.63 2.40
C ALA A 56 -9.07 18.28 1.61
N ILE A 57 -10.13 19.06 1.80
CA ILE A 57 -11.37 18.95 1.04
C ILE A 57 -11.57 20.28 0.34
N ILE A 58 -11.70 20.25 -0.99
CA ILE A 58 -11.81 21.45 -1.81
C ILE A 58 -13.05 21.38 -2.71
N ASP A 59 -13.57 22.54 -3.08
CA ASP A 59 -14.58 22.69 -4.12
C ASP A 59 -13.92 23.31 -5.35
N VAL A 60 -14.13 22.69 -6.52
CA VAL A 60 -13.52 23.12 -7.78
C VAL A 60 -14.62 23.38 -8.81
N THR A 61 -14.70 24.60 -9.33
CA THR A 61 -15.66 24.97 -10.39
C THR A 61 -14.95 25.10 -11.72
N LEU A 62 -15.35 24.29 -12.69
CA LEU A 62 -14.98 24.41 -14.09
C LEU A 62 -16.01 25.31 -14.81
N ASN A 63 -15.54 26.49 -15.24
CA ASN A 63 -16.34 27.49 -15.93
C ASN A 63 -16.58 27.10 -17.42
N THR A 64 -17.40 26.08 -17.64
CA THR A 64 -17.85 25.66 -18.98
C THR A 64 -19.37 25.51 -19.02
N THR A 65 -20.02 26.05 -20.04
CA THR A 65 -21.48 26.01 -20.21
C THR A 65 -21.93 25.08 -21.33
N THR A 66 -20.99 24.57 -22.14
CA THR A 66 -21.29 23.77 -23.33
C THR A 66 -21.19 22.26 -23.09
N VAL A 67 -20.42 21.86 -22.08
CA VAL A 67 -20.19 20.45 -21.75
C VAL A 67 -21.19 20.01 -20.69
N ALA A 68 -21.86 18.87 -20.90
CA ALA A 68 -22.87 18.34 -19.98
C ALA A 68 -22.27 17.69 -18.73
N THR A 69 -21.15 16.98 -18.87
CA THR A 69 -20.44 16.28 -17.79
C THR A 69 -18.93 16.39 -17.96
N ALA A 70 -18.20 16.47 -16.86
CA ALA A 70 -16.74 16.42 -16.87
C ALA A 70 -16.24 15.49 -15.76
N THR A 71 -15.12 14.82 -16.02
CA THR A 71 -14.43 13.96 -15.06
C THR A 71 -13.07 14.55 -14.75
N MET A 72 -12.81 14.84 -13.48
CA MET A 72 -11.49 15.09 -12.95
C MET A 72 -10.84 13.74 -12.68
N SER A 73 -9.79 13.40 -13.42
CA SER A 73 -9.09 12.13 -13.25
C SER A 73 -8.36 12.06 -11.90
N ALA A 74 -8.21 10.86 -11.37
CA ALA A 74 -7.30 10.56 -10.28
C ALA A 74 -5.88 10.99 -10.64
N GLY A 75 -5.13 11.51 -9.65
CA GLY A 75 -3.81 12.08 -9.86
C GLY A 75 -3.82 13.51 -10.41
N THR A 76 -4.98 14.20 -10.46
CA THR A 76 -5.01 15.63 -10.78
C THR A 76 -4.25 16.41 -9.72
N VAL A 77 -3.27 17.20 -10.14
CA VAL A 77 -2.33 17.91 -9.27
C VAL A 77 -2.87 19.29 -8.90
N PHE A 78 -2.82 19.61 -7.61
CA PHE A 78 -3.04 20.93 -7.03
C PHE A 78 -1.78 21.35 -6.29
N THR A 79 -1.44 22.63 -6.34
CA THR A 79 -0.30 23.20 -5.64
C THR A 79 -0.78 24.24 -4.64
N THR A 80 -0.12 24.30 -3.50
CA THR A 80 -0.32 25.32 -2.48
C THR A 80 1.02 25.73 -1.90
N SER A 81 1.10 26.92 -1.33
CA SER A 81 2.33 27.42 -0.70
C SER A 81 2.02 27.85 0.72
N VAL A 82 2.84 27.40 1.67
CA VAL A 82 2.77 27.81 3.08
C VAL A 82 4.14 28.34 3.47
N ASP A 83 4.21 29.60 3.90
CA ASP A 83 5.45 30.28 4.33
C ASP A 83 6.60 30.16 3.31
N GLY A 84 6.28 30.17 2.02
CA GLY A 84 7.26 30.09 0.93
C GLY A 84 7.75 28.67 0.60
N THR A 85 7.14 27.64 1.22
CA THR A 85 7.35 26.23 0.83
C THR A 85 6.16 25.74 0.02
N ASP A 86 6.43 25.23 -1.17
CA ASP A 86 5.41 24.69 -2.07
C ASP A 86 5.11 23.22 -1.75
N TYR A 87 3.82 22.91 -1.65
CA TYR A 87 3.29 21.58 -1.41
C TYR A 87 2.41 21.15 -2.58
N GLN A 88 2.47 19.85 -2.87
CA GLN A 88 1.69 19.22 -3.92
C GLN A 88 0.61 18.33 -3.32
N PHE A 89 -0.62 18.52 -3.79
CA PHE A 89 -1.77 17.69 -3.46
C PHE A 89 -2.30 17.02 -4.72
N VAL A 90 -2.83 15.80 -4.59
CA VAL A 90 -3.39 15.04 -5.70
C VAL A 90 -4.74 14.40 -5.34
N THR A 91 -5.59 14.17 -6.32
CA THR A 91 -6.83 13.40 -6.15
C THR A 91 -6.54 11.90 -6.10
N ALA A 92 -7.17 11.18 -5.17
CA ALA A 92 -6.99 9.72 -5.07
C ALA A 92 -7.85 8.92 -6.06
N SER A 93 -8.98 9.49 -6.49
CA SER A 93 -9.97 8.83 -7.35
C SER A 93 -10.51 9.80 -8.40
N ASP A 94 -11.09 9.23 -9.46
CA ASP A 94 -11.82 10.01 -10.45
C ASP A 94 -13.07 10.63 -9.80
N VAL A 95 -13.36 11.89 -10.13
CA VAL A 95 -14.57 12.59 -9.69
C VAL A 95 -15.29 13.11 -10.92
N THR A 96 -16.54 12.67 -11.13
CA THR A 96 -17.38 13.13 -12.23
C THR A 96 -18.46 14.06 -11.70
N ALA A 97 -18.65 15.20 -12.36
CA ALA A 97 -19.71 16.15 -12.06
C ALA A 97 -20.45 16.58 -13.33
N SER A 98 -21.71 16.97 -13.15
CA SER A 98 -22.59 17.44 -14.21
C SER A 98 -22.72 18.96 -14.19
N ASN A 99 -23.05 19.52 -15.35
CA ASN A 99 -23.26 20.96 -15.49
C ASN A 99 -24.58 21.38 -14.83
N ILE A 100 -24.52 22.46 -14.03
CA ILE A 100 -25.68 23.05 -13.35
C ILE A 100 -26.17 24.35 -14.01
N GLY A 101 -25.71 24.64 -15.24
CA GLY A 101 -26.08 25.81 -16.04
C GLY A 101 -25.14 27.01 -15.85
N SER A 102 -24.48 27.13 -14.69
CA SER A 102 -23.45 28.14 -14.42
C SER A 102 -22.01 27.62 -14.56
N GLY A 103 -21.85 26.32 -14.79
CA GLY A 103 -20.56 25.62 -14.79
C GLY A 103 -20.69 24.19 -14.27
N ILE A 104 -19.57 23.47 -14.23
CA ILE A 104 -19.48 22.15 -13.61
C ILE A 104 -18.76 22.32 -12.28
N THR A 105 -19.41 22.02 -11.16
CA THR A 105 -18.80 22.13 -9.83
C THR A 105 -18.56 20.75 -9.23
N PHE A 106 -17.30 20.45 -8.94
CA PHE A 106 -16.87 19.29 -8.16
C PHE A 106 -16.87 19.69 -6.69
N ASN A 107 -17.89 19.28 -5.95
CA ASN A 107 -18.01 19.59 -4.53
C ASN A 107 -17.35 18.50 -3.67
N ASN A 108 -16.80 18.91 -2.52
CA ASN A 108 -16.21 18.04 -1.50
C ASN A 108 -15.14 17.07 -2.04
N VAL A 109 -14.26 17.55 -2.92
CA VAL A 109 -13.19 16.73 -3.50
C VAL A 109 -12.08 16.53 -2.46
N PRO A 110 -11.81 15.29 -2.01
CA PRO A 110 -10.68 15.03 -1.13
C PRO A 110 -9.38 15.04 -1.95
N VAL A 111 -8.42 15.85 -1.51
CA VAL A 111 -7.06 15.89 -2.06
C VAL A 111 -6.07 15.52 -0.97
N TYR A 112 -5.00 14.82 -1.36
CA TYR A 112 -4.00 14.30 -0.45
C TYR A 112 -2.61 14.81 -0.83
N GLU A 113 -1.82 15.20 0.16
CA GLU A 113 -0.44 15.63 -0.06
C GLU A 113 0.41 14.46 -0.58
N GLY A 114 1.16 14.69 -1.66
CA GLY A 114 2.09 13.71 -2.20
C GLY A 114 2.06 13.59 -3.71
N THR A 115 2.46 12.42 -4.20
CA THR A 115 2.52 12.11 -5.64
C THR A 115 1.69 10.87 -5.91
N TYR A 116 0.85 10.92 -6.94
CA TYR A 116 0.06 9.76 -7.34
C TYR A 116 0.95 8.73 -8.07
N VAL A 117 1.19 7.59 -7.43
CA VAL A 117 2.09 6.54 -7.93
C VAL A 117 1.30 5.28 -8.26
N THR A 118 1.48 4.78 -9.48
CA THR A 118 0.99 3.45 -9.88
C THR A 118 2.16 2.50 -10.05
N THR A 119 2.16 1.42 -9.28
CA THR A 119 3.08 0.30 -9.43
C THR A 119 2.39 -0.82 -10.18
N ARG A 120 3.08 -1.38 -11.18
CA ARG A 120 2.58 -2.45 -12.04
C ARG A 120 3.43 -3.71 -11.87
N TYR A 121 2.77 -4.85 -11.68
CA TYR A 121 3.37 -6.18 -11.69
C TYR A 121 2.63 -7.08 -12.66
N THR A 122 3.34 -7.96 -13.35
CA THR A 122 2.75 -9.05 -14.13
C THR A 122 2.85 -10.31 -13.29
N VAL A 123 1.73 -11.00 -13.10
CA VAL A 123 1.66 -12.23 -12.32
C VAL A 123 2.38 -13.33 -13.09
N ASP A 124 3.30 -14.01 -12.41
CA ASP A 124 4.02 -15.16 -12.90
C ASP A 124 3.91 -16.27 -11.85
N SER A 125 3.07 -17.26 -12.14
CA SER A 125 2.81 -18.41 -11.27
C SER A 125 3.98 -19.40 -11.20
N SER A 126 4.98 -19.27 -12.07
CA SER A 126 6.21 -20.08 -12.01
C SER A 126 7.22 -19.52 -11.00
N ASP A 127 7.12 -18.23 -10.66
CA ASP A 127 7.93 -17.59 -9.63
C ASP A 127 7.25 -17.67 -8.26
N VAL A 128 7.67 -18.65 -7.46
CA VAL A 128 7.14 -18.89 -6.11
C VAL A 128 7.49 -17.79 -5.11
N ASP A 129 8.53 -16.99 -5.40
CA ASP A 129 9.02 -15.92 -4.54
C ASP A 129 8.48 -14.54 -4.99
N GLN A 130 7.54 -14.51 -5.94
CA GLN A 130 6.96 -13.27 -6.44
C GLN A 130 6.16 -12.54 -5.35
N ARG A 131 6.46 -11.25 -5.16
CA ARG A 131 5.83 -10.38 -4.15
C ARG A 131 5.32 -9.09 -4.78
N PHE A 132 4.13 -8.63 -4.35
CA PHE A 132 3.54 -7.38 -4.82
C PHE A 132 3.69 -6.27 -3.78
N LEU A 133 4.81 -5.55 -3.86
CA LEU A 133 5.18 -4.55 -2.87
C LEU A 133 4.79 -3.13 -3.29
N LEU A 134 4.37 -2.31 -2.32
CA LEU A 134 4.43 -0.86 -2.42
C LEU A 134 5.90 -0.46 -2.35
N ARG A 135 6.36 0.39 -3.28
CA ARG A 135 7.80 0.64 -3.50
C ARG A 135 8.41 1.66 -2.55
N ASN A 136 7.62 2.25 -1.66
CA ASN A 136 8.04 3.30 -0.76
C ASN A 136 7.48 3.06 0.65
N ASN A 137 8.28 3.32 1.68
CA ASN A 137 7.85 3.22 3.08
C ASN A 137 6.99 4.41 3.54
N ARG A 138 6.88 5.46 2.71
CA ARG A 138 5.99 6.59 2.91
C ARG A 138 4.63 6.45 2.22
N SER A 139 4.36 5.31 1.59
CA SER A 139 3.08 5.06 0.92
C SER A 139 1.92 5.05 1.91
N ASP A 140 0.87 5.81 1.63
CA ASP A 140 -0.34 5.81 2.46
C ASP A 140 -1.29 4.67 2.05
N THR A 141 -1.37 3.64 2.89
CA THR A 141 -2.23 2.47 2.66
C THR A 141 -3.73 2.78 2.71
N VAL A 142 -4.16 3.93 3.23
CA VAL A 142 -5.58 4.34 3.17
C VAL A 142 -5.96 4.86 1.78
N THR A 143 -4.99 5.41 1.03
CA THR A 143 -5.20 5.83 -0.37
C THR A 143 -4.99 4.69 -1.36
N LEU A 144 -4.54 3.52 -0.88
CA LEU A 144 -4.23 2.37 -1.71
C LEU A 144 -5.47 1.87 -2.44
N THR A 145 -5.37 1.84 -3.76
CA THR A 145 -6.33 1.21 -4.67
C THR A 145 -5.65 0.05 -5.37
N VAL A 146 -6.22 -1.15 -5.20
CA VAL A 146 -5.75 -2.39 -5.83
C VAL A 146 -6.67 -2.74 -6.98
N LYS A 147 -6.12 -2.84 -8.18
CA LYS A 147 -6.83 -3.21 -9.40
C LYS A 147 -6.07 -4.34 -10.09
N VAL A 148 -6.80 -5.30 -10.63
CA VAL A 148 -6.23 -6.40 -11.43
C VAL A 148 -6.82 -6.32 -12.83
N GLN A 149 -5.95 -6.23 -13.83
CA GLN A 149 -6.30 -6.31 -15.23
C GLN A 149 -6.09 -7.75 -15.73
N ASN A 150 -7.01 -8.24 -16.57
CA ASN A 150 -6.99 -9.63 -17.03
C ASN A 150 -5.69 -10.02 -17.75
N SER A 151 -5.18 -9.19 -18.65
CA SER A 151 -3.87 -9.40 -19.29
C SER A 151 -3.39 -8.14 -20.01
N SER A 152 -2.20 -8.16 -20.62
CA SER A 152 -1.75 -7.06 -21.48
C SER A 152 -2.66 -6.79 -22.69
N SER A 153 -3.38 -7.82 -23.16
CA SER A 153 -4.25 -7.75 -24.33
C SER A 153 -5.72 -7.48 -23.96
N ASP A 154 -6.16 -7.96 -22.79
CA ASP A 154 -7.49 -7.70 -22.24
C ASP A 154 -7.42 -6.65 -21.12
N THR A 155 -7.85 -5.44 -21.45
CA THR A 155 -7.86 -4.27 -20.56
C THR A 155 -9.01 -4.26 -19.56
N THR A 156 -9.78 -5.34 -19.43
CA THR A 156 -10.82 -5.45 -18.40
C THR A 156 -10.17 -5.38 -17.02
N ILE A 157 -10.57 -4.38 -16.23
CA ILE A 157 -10.02 -4.12 -14.89
C ILE A 157 -11.06 -4.45 -13.82
N ASN A 158 -10.64 -5.19 -12.82
CA ASN A 158 -11.40 -5.52 -11.63
C ASN A 158 -10.79 -4.81 -10.42
N ALA A 159 -11.61 -4.06 -9.68
CA ALA A 159 -11.20 -3.49 -8.40
C ALA A 159 -11.28 -4.54 -7.29
N TYR A 160 -10.26 -4.57 -6.44
CA TYR A 160 -10.18 -5.48 -5.30
C TYR A 160 -10.36 -4.68 -4.01
N THR A 161 -11.00 -5.29 -3.02
CA THR A 161 -11.25 -4.68 -1.71
C THR A 161 -10.41 -5.34 -0.63
N GLN A 162 -9.97 -4.59 0.38
CA GLN A 162 -9.21 -5.17 1.47
C GLN A 162 -10.12 -6.07 2.31
N ALA A 163 -9.75 -7.34 2.49
CA ALA A 163 -10.47 -8.23 3.39
C ALA A 163 -10.22 -7.81 4.85
N THR A 164 -11.28 -7.51 5.58
CA THR A 164 -11.24 -7.22 7.03
C THR A 164 -11.68 -8.40 7.89
N ASP A 165 -12.48 -9.31 7.32
CA ASP A 165 -12.99 -10.51 7.97
C ASP A 165 -12.91 -11.67 7.00
N ILE A 166 -12.15 -12.71 7.38
CA ILE A 166 -11.92 -13.90 6.57
C ILE A 166 -13.18 -14.75 6.42
N THR A 167 -14.12 -14.67 7.35
CA THR A 167 -15.33 -15.51 7.36
C THR A 167 -16.33 -15.13 6.28
N GLN A 168 -16.22 -13.92 5.73
CA GLN A 168 -17.06 -13.39 4.67
C GLN A 168 -16.43 -13.54 3.28
N VAL A 169 -15.24 -14.15 3.19
CA VAL A 169 -14.52 -14.30 1.93
C VAL A 169 -14.90 -15.63 1.29
N GLU A 170 -15.50 -15.56 0.11
CA GLU A 170 -15.82 -16.72 -0.73
C GLU A 170 -14.72 -16.95 -1.79
N ILE A 171 -14.81 -18.07 -2.49
CA ILE A 171 -13.79 -18.53 -3.46
C ILE A 171 -13.55 -17.56 -4.63
N ASP A 172 -14.59 -16.86 -5.07
CA ASP A 172 -14.55 -15.91 -6.21
C ASP A 172 -14.50 -14.44 -5.76
N SER A 173 -14.39 -14.20 -4.44
CA SER A 173 -14.36 -12.87 -3.87
C SER A 173 -13.11 -12.12 -4.34
N LYS A 174 -13.32 -10.94 -4.94
CA LYS A 174 -12.26 -10.02 -5.39
C LYS A 174 -11.71 -9.23 -4.21
N VAL A 175 -10.95 -9.92 -3.37
CA VAL A 175 -10.36 -9.37 -2.16
C VAL A 175 -8.85 -9.47 -2.20
N TYR A 176 -8.19 -8.52 -1.52
CA TYR A 176 -6.77 -8.55 -1.26
C TYR A 176 -6.53 -8.46 0.25
N PHE A 177 -5.34 -8.87 0.65
CA PHE A 177 -4.85 -8.73 2.00
C PHE A 177 -3.61 -7.86 1.99
N LEU A 178 -3.36 -7.21 3.12
CA LEU A 178 -2.27 -6.25 3.27
C LEU A 178 -1.45 -6.63 4.49
N GLN A 179 -0.13 -6.60 4.35
CA GLN A 179 0.78 -6.82 5.47
C GLN A 179 1.96 -5.86 5.37
N GLU A 180 2.47 -5.44 6.53
CA GLU A 180 3.75 -4.74 6.56
C GLU A 180 4.89 -5.76 6.55
N VAL A 181 5.95 -5.45 5.82
CA VAL A 181 7.11 -6.30 5.60
C VAL A 181 8.39 -5.56 5.98
N GLU A 182 9.55 -6.05 5.56
CA GLU A 182 10.83 -5.44 5.90
C GLU A 182 10.90 -3.97 5.47
N ALA A 183 11.70 -3.18 6.20
CA ALA A 183 11.94 -1.76 5.92
C ALA A 183 10.71 -0.83 5.90
N GLY A 184 9.57 -1.27 6.47
CA GLY A 184 8.36 -0.45 6.52
C GLY A 184 7.59 -0.41 5.21
N LEU A 185 7.89 -1.33 4.29
CA LEU A 185 7.12 -1.50 3.07
C LEU A 185 5.85 -2.30 3.35
N TYR A 186 4.88 -2.17 2.45
CA TYR A 186 3.66 -2.94 2.51
C TYR A 186 3.58 -3.88 1.33
N GLU A 187 3.13 -5.10 1.60
CA GLU A 187 2.90 -6.14 0.62
C GLU A 187 1.41 -6.39 0.48
N VAL A 188 0.96 -6.40 -0.76
CA VAL A 188 -0.38 -6.84 -1.15
C VAL A 188 -0.28 -8.30 -1.56
N TYR A 189 -1.14 -9.14 -1.00
CA TYR A 189 -1.26 -10.52 -1.41
C TYR A 189 -2.74 -10.87 -1.64
N PHE A 190 -2.98 -11.91 -2.40
CA PHE A 190 -4.31 -12.27 -2.91
C PHE A 190 -4.74 -13.63 -2.38
N GLY A 191 -5.99 -13.99 -2.66
CA GLY A 191 -6.51 -15.31 -2.33
C GLY A 191 -5.79 -16.42 -3.08
N ASP A 192 -5.98 -17.64 -2.62
CA ASP A 192 -5.39 -18.86 -3.17
C ASP A 192 -6.39 -19.69 -4.01
N GLY A 193 -7.60 -19.16 -4.24
CA GLY A 193 -8.67 -19.89 -4.92
C GLY A 193 -9.40 -20.89 -4.01
N VAL A 194 -9.17 -20.81 -2.69
CA VAL A 194 -10.04 -21.39 -1.65
C VAL A 194 -10.63 -20.25 -0.83
N VAL A 195 -9.76 -19.33 -0.41
CA VAL A 195 -10.13 -18.13 0.34
C VAL A 195 -9.81 -16.90 -0.49
N GLY A 196 -10.80 -16.46 -1.27
CA GLY A 196 -10.67 -15.36 -2.22
C GLY A 196 -10.14 -15.81 -3.59
N ALA A 197 -10.37 -14.97 -4.59
CA ALA A 197 -9.97 -15.25 -5.95
C ALA A 197 -8.44 -15.31 -6.10
N ALA A 198 -7.93 -16.43 -6.63
CA ALA A 198 -6.55 -16.56 -7.06
C ALA A 198 -6.27 -15.70 -8.29
N LEU A 199 -5.05 -15.16 -8.37
CA LEU A 199 -4.56 -14.54 -9.59
C LEU A 199 -4.17 -15.62 -10.60
N SER A 200 -4.39 -15.33 -11.88
CA SER A 200 -3.93 -16.16 -12.98
C SER A 200 -2.64 -15.58 -13.58
N ASP A 201 -1.88 -16.46 -14.25
CA ASP A 201 -0.72 -16.06 -15.04
C ASP A 201 -1.09 -14.95 -16.03
N ASP A 202 -0.15 -14.03 -16.30
CA ASP A 202 -0.32 -12.84 -17.16
C ASP A 202 -1.30 -11.77 -16.64
N ASN A 203 -1.98 -11.98 -15.51
CA ASN A 203 -2.73 -10.89 -14.87
C ASN A 203 -1.79 -9.73 -14.54
N ILE A 204 -2.31 -8.51 -14.65
CA ILE A 204 -1.54 -7.31 -14.33
C ILE A 204 -2.09 -6.70 -13.04
N VAL A 205 -1.30 -6.74 -11.98
CA VAL A 205 -1.61 -6.10 -10.70
C VAL A 205 -1.19 -4.63 -10.77
N LEU A 206 -2.16 -3.74 -10.53
CA LEU A 206 -2.00 -2.29 -10.48
C LEU A 206 -2.25 -1.82 -9.05
N LEU A 207 -1.17 -1.43 -8.36
CA LEU A 207 -1.22 -0.86 -7.03
C LEU A 207 -1.07 0.65 -7.17
N THR A 208 -2.10 1.40 -6.79
CA THR A 208 -2.06 2.86 -6.87
C THR A 208 -2.20 3.48 -5.50
N TYR A 209 -1.29 4.38 -5.14
CA TYR A 209 -1.21 4.99 -3.82
C TYR A 209 -0.56 6.38 -3.91
N ILE A 210 -0.64 7.14 -2.83
CA ILE A 210 -0.05 8.48 -2.67
C ILE A 210 1.09 8.42 -1.66
#